data_AF-A0A6P3XEA1-F1
#
_entry.id   AF-A0A6P3XEA1-F1
#
_cell.length_a   1.000
_cell.length_b   1.000
_cell.length_c   1.000
_cell.angle_alpha   90.00
_cell.angle_beta   90.00
_cell.angle_gamma   90.00
#
_symmetry.space_group_name_H-M   'P 1'
#
loop_
_entity.id
_entity.type
_entity.pdbx_description
1 polymer ?
#
loop_
_entity_poly.entity_id
_entity_poly.type
_entity_poly.pdbx_seq_one_letter_code
_entity_poly.pdbx_strand_id
1 'polypeptide(L)'
;MAYRQQPVQDELETMAETELSRLKRQYRIMENDRATCVEDARLQLRNQQNRIDRLEYEKAELVLAIKTAKSKSFARKDTEMDEKLRCLLEKRAKYIDMIENEKRQIAELDEQIGKLSKEVGSLKSKVRSDTQLRDLAVRHSKMVFMLENRVEVATKRFNLVVAENAKLRAEIETLLKERAQFTIMWNKLIGQLNTGKQIINDLIEQATITFNQRDEELNKIQALRERGIRDLNSHTSEMCELKRTLDNEMKLQEFLGVKGQYREMADLNAKKEADRQAKREEKQNKIEAFTHILQTIKQFTGEQEIDKLTAHFVKQEEENFALFSYVNELNDELESLQLRMEQLTAAIDEARVQNVHHDQEQAETLEKITKQLEEQTALADTAEEDLTKCNDVMEKLLQGIDALFKSIGCDNSPILELLGDNTHVTMSNVMLYLGIIEKQITEMFHKIYWVDKATKPPQLRLDESRKPRLKVPALTRIVPTQPCALCVEEEQMQFVSEGLEAPLTRAEAMQKLRQRLEDDYAELLHNVSGCHLPAARKIMQRRYQ
;
A
#
# COMPACT_ATOMS: atom_id res chain seq x y z
N MET A 1 -177.90 151.56 -16.49
CA MET A 1 -177.36 152.63 -15.60
C MET A 1 -176.34 151.95 -14.67
N ALA A 2 -175.12 152.41 -14.41
CA ALA A 2 -174.39 153.61 -14.87
C ALA A 2 -172.84 153.42 -14.75
N TYR A 3 -172.05 153.96 -15.70
CA TYR A 3 -170.86 154.86 -15.58
C TYR A 3 -169.75 154.65 -14.48
N ARG A 4 -168.42 154.88 -14.64
CA ARG A 4 -167.51 155.38 -15.74
C ARG A 4 -165.97 155.26 -15.41
N GLN A 5 -165.08 155.10 -16.41
CA GLN A 5 -163.63 155.54 -16.52
C GLN A 5 -162.46 154.91 -15.68
N GLN A 6 -161.19 155.33 -15.94
CA GLN A 6 -159.87 154.58 -15.94
C GLN A 6 -158.66 155.57 -15.68
N PRO A 7 -157.31 155.28 -15.77
CA PRO A 7 -156.44 154.06 -15.94
C PRO A 7 -155.08 154.03 -15.10
N VAL A 8 -154.04 153.25 -15.49
CA VAL A 8 -152.54 153.32 -15.15
C VAL A 8 -152.03 152.72 -13.79
N GLN A 9 -150.78 152.23 -13.53
CA GLN A 9 -149.71 151.42 -14.23
C GLN A 9 -148.50 151.04 -13.26
N ASP A 10 -147.65 150.04 -13.61
CA ASP A 10 -146.26 149.58 -13.19
C ASP A 10 -145.67 149.76 -11.75
N GLU A 11 -145.12 148.67 -11.15
CA GLU A 11 -143.78 148.59 -10.45
C GLU A 11 -143.50 147.27 -9.65
N LEU A 12 -144.52 146.56 -9.16
CA LEU A 12 -144.36 145.57 -8.05
C LEU A 12 -143.96 144.12 -8.43
N GLU A 13 -143.87 143.77 -9.71
CA GLU A 13 -143.62 142.38 -10.16
C GLU A 13 -142.18 141.87 -9.86
N THR A 14 -141.22 142.78 -9.67
CA THR A 14 -139.78 142.45 -9.58
C THR A 14 -139.35 141.74 -8.29
N MET A 15 -140.03 141.95 -7.15
CA MET A 15 -139.65 141.29 -5.89
C MET A 15 -140.03 139.80 -5.85
N ALA A 16 -141.06 139.39 -6.61
CA ALA A 16 -141.53 138.00 -6.62
C ALA A 16 -140.54 137.02 -7.28
N GLU A 17 -139.70 137.49 -8.21
CA GLU A 17 -138.79 136.64 -9.00
C GLU A 17 -137.54 136.18 -8.22
N THR A 18 -137.10 136.95 -7.23
CA THR A 18 -135.86 136.68 -6.49
C THR A 18 -136.02 135.54 -5.47
N GLU A 19 -137.10 135.52 -4.69
CA GLU A 19 -137.42 134.41 -3.78
C GLU A 19 -137.70 133.09 -4.53
N LEU A 20 -138.41 133.16 -5.67
CA LEU A 20 -138.71 132.02 -6.54
C LEU A 20 -137.42 131.36 -7.08
N SER A 21 -136.37 132.15 -7.29
CA SER A 21 -135.05 131.68 -7.74
C SER A 21 -134.28 130.93 -6.63
N ARG A 22 -134.41 131.34 -5.37
CA ARG A 22 -133.75 130.72 -4.21
C ARG A 22 -134.33 129.33 -3.90
N LEU A 23 -135.66 129.21 -3.85
CA LEU A 23 -136.36 127.96 -3.57
C LEU A 23 -136.10 126.88 -4.64
N LYS A 24 -136.11 127.26 -5.92
CA LYS A 24 -135.74 126.36 -7.04
C LYS A 24 -134.34 125.76 -6.91
N ARG A 25 -133.40 126.46 -6.25
CA ARG A 25 -132.02 125.97 -6.05
C ARG A 25 -131.92 124.93 -4.92
N GLN A 26 -132.65 125.11 -3.82
CA GLN A 26 -132.68 124.11 -2.73
C GLN A 26 -133.35 122.79 -3.18
N TYR A 27 -134.46 122.88 -3.93
CA TYR A 27 -135.17 121.69 -4.41
C TYR A 27 -134.27 120.80 -5.31
N ARG A 28 -133.52 121.41 -6.25
CA ARG A 28 -132.57 120.70 -7.12
C ARG A 28 -131.46 119.95 -6.37
N ILE A 29 -130.99 120.44 -5.23
CA ILE A 29 -129.91 119.80 -4.47
C ILE A 29 -130.44 118.53 -3.80
N MET A 30 -131.56 118.64 -3.06
CA MET A 30 -132.18 117.47 -2.40
C MET A 30 -132.65 116.40 -3.38
N GLU A 31 -133.12 116.78 -4.57
CA GLU A 31 -133.58 115.85 -5.59
C GLU A 31 -132.40 115.05 -6.21
N ASN A 32 -131.23 115.68 -6.36
CA ASN A 32 -130.00 115.01 -6.78
C ASN A 32 -129.44 114.06 -5.70
N ASP A 33 -129.40 114.49 -4.43
CA ASP A 33 -128.88 113.66 -3.32
C ASP A 33 -129.79 112.43 -3.06
N ARG A 34 -131.10 112.58 -3.27
CA ARG A 34 -132.04 111.46 -3.24
C ARG A 34 -131.80 110.49 -4.41
N ALA A 35 -131.46 110.99 -5.60
CA ALA A 35 -131.22 110.15 -6.76
C ALA A 35 -129.94 109.30 -6.64
N THR A 36 -128.85 109.88 -6.11
CA THR A 36 -127.57 109.17 -5.92
C THR A 36 -127.67 108.03 -4.90
N CYS A 37 -128.29 108.27 -3.73
CA CYS A 37 -128.50 107.21 -2.73
C CYS A 37 -129.33 106.01 -3.26
N VAL A 38 -130.29 106.25 -4.16
CA VAL A 38 -131.12 105.17 -4.73
C VAL A 38 -130.34 104.34 -5.74
N GLU A 39 -129.44 104.94 -6.53
CA GLU A 39 -128.60 104.20 -7.47
C GLU A 39 -127.51 103.39 -6.76
N ASP A 40 -126.86 103.92 -5.72
CA ASP A 40 -125.85 103.17 -4.95
C ASP A 40 -126.45 101.91 -4.29
N ALA A 41 -127.67 102.02 -3.73
CA ALA A 41 -128.39 100.87 -3.17
C ALA A 41 -128.73 99.81 -4.22
N ARG A 42 -129.11 100.22 -5.44
CA ARG A 42 -129.35 99.32 -6.58
C ARG A 42 -128.07 98.64 -7.05
N LEU A 43 -126.95 99.36 -7.07
CA LEU A 43 -125.66 98.83 -7.49
C LEU A 43 -125.15 97.75 -6.52
N GLN A 44 -125.28 97.97 -5.21
CA GLN A 44 -124.92 96.96 -4.20
C GLN A 44 -125.74 95.68 -4.33
N LEU A 45 -127.07 95.77 -4.46
CA LEU A 45 -127.92 94.58 -4.64
C LEU A 45 -127.55 93.81 -5.91
N ARG A 46 -127.35 94.50 -7.04
CA ARG A 46 -126.94 93.88 -8.30
C ARG A 46 -125.58 93.17 -8.19
N ASN A 47 -124.64 93.75 -7.44
CA ASN A 47 -123.33 93.14 -7.18
C ASN A 47 -123.42 91.90 -6.28
N GLN A 48 -124.34 91.87 -5.32
CA GLN A 48 -124.59 90.70 -4.47
C GLN A 48 -125.24 89.55 -5.27
N GLN A 49 -126.27 89.82 -6.08
CA GLN A 49 -126.84 88.81 -7.00
C GLN A 49 -125.77 88.18 -7.89
N ASN A 50 -124.99 89.00 -8.61
CA ASN A 50 -123.92 88.54 -9.50
C ASN A 50 -122.85 87.68 -8.79
N ARG A 51 -122.67 87.83 -7.47
CA ARG A 51 -121.72 87.04 -6.67
C ARG A 51 -122.31 85.67 -6.33
N ILE A 52 -123.61 85.61 -6.03
CA ILE A 52 -124.33 84.36 -5.75
C ILE A 52 -124.38 83.49 -7.00
N ASP A 53 -124.77 84.05 -8.14
CA ASP A 53 -124.90 83.31 -9.41
C ASP A 53 -123.58 82.62 -9.82
N ARG A 54 -122.43 83.28 -9.59
CA ARG A 54 -121.10 82.68 -9.83
C ARG A 54 -120.81 81.50 -8.90
N LEU A 55 -121.11 81.63 -7.60
CA LEU A 55 -120.88 80.56 -6.63
C LEU A 55 -121.81 79.35 -6.87
N GLU A 56 -123.03 79.57 -7.34
CA GLU A 56 -123.92 78.48 -7.74
C GLU A 56 -123.42 77.76 -9.00
N TYR A 57 -122.86 78.50 -9.97
CA TYR A 57 -122.20 77.93 -11.15
C TYR A 57 -120.98 77.08 -10.77
N GLU A 58 -120.04 77.62 -9.99
CA GLU A 58 -118.85 76.89 -9.51
C GLU A 58 -119.23 75.62 -8.73
N LYS A 59 -120.26 75.70 -7.88
CA LYS A 59 -120.81 74.55 -7.15
C LYS A 59 -121.37 73.49 -8.11
N ALA A 60 -122.05 73.90 -9.18
CA ALA A 60 -122.58 72.96 -10.18
C ALA A 60 -121.45 72.25 -10.95
N GLU A 61 -120.40 72.98 -11.36
CA GLU A 61 -119.22 72.40 -12.01
C GLU A 61 -118.49 71.39 -11.12
N LEU A 62 -118.23 71.73 -9.85
CA LEU A 62 -117.57 70.82 -8.91
C LEU A 62 -118.40 69.55 -8.65
N VAL A 63 -119.74 69.67 -8.54
CA VAL A 63 -120.63 68.50 -8.40
C VAL A 63 -120.63 67.64 -9.67
N LEU A 64 -120.55 68.25 -10.85
CA LEU A 64 -120.39 67.51 -12.11
C LEU A 64 -119.05 66.77 -12.18
N ALA A 65 -117.94 67.41 -11.80
CA ALA A 65 -116.61 66.80 -11.75
C ALA A 65 -116.54 65.60 -10.78
N ILE A 66 -117.16 65.71 -9.60
CA ILE A 66 -117.24 64.60 -8.65
C ILE A 66 -118.10 63.46 -9.21
N LYS A 67 -119.20 63.76 -9.92
CA LYS A 67 -120.06 62.75 -10.56
C LYS A 67 -119.40 62.05 -11.76
N THR A 68 -118.59 62.75 -12.55
CA THR A 68 -117.83 62.12 -13.64
C THR A 68 -116.69 61.26 -13.10
N ALA A 69 -115.93 61.73 -12.10
CA ALA A 69 -114.90 60.94 -11.43
C ALA A 69 -115.48 59.68 -10.75
N LYS A 70 -116.61 59.80 -10.03
CA LYS A 70 -117.33 58.66 -9.44
C LYS A 70 -118.27 57.94 -10.42
N SER A 71 -118.16 58.17 -11.72
CA SER A 71 -119.00 57.48 -12.69
C SER A 71 -118.65 55.99 -12.76
N LYS A 72 -119.66 55.17 -13.07
CA LYS A 72 -119.51 53.70 -13.15
C LYS A 72 -118.47 53.23 -14.17
N SER A 73 -118.02 54.10 -15.08
CA SER A 73 -116.97 53.81 -16.07
C SER A 73 -115.58 53.84 -15.45
N PHE A 74 -115.23 54.88 -14.69
CA PHE A 74 -113.91 54.96 -14.03
C PHE A 74 -113.79 53.95 -12.89
N ALA A 75 -114.82 53.78 -12.07
CA ALA A 75 -114.82 52.77 -11.01
C ALA A 75 -114.59 51.33 -11.56
N ARG A 76 -115.08 51.01 -12.76
CA ARG A 76 -114.80 49.72 -13.43
C ARG A 76 -113.36 49.61 -13.92
N LYS A 77 -112.79 50.69 -14.45
CA LYS A 77 -111.37 50.73 -14.86
C LYS A 77 -110.45 50.56 -13.65
N ASP A 78 -110.79 51.14 -12.51
CA ASP A 78 -110.04 50.97 -11.26
C ASP A 78 -110.10 49.52 -10.76
N THR A 79 -111.26 48.86 -10.79
CA THR A 79 -111.36 47.42 -10.43
C THR A 79 -110.60 46.53 -11.42
N GLU A 80 -110.70 46.78 -12.72
CA GLU A 80 -109.90 46.04 -13.73
C GLU A 80 -108.40 46.26 -13.55
N MET A 81 -107.97 47.45 -13.11
CA MET A 81 -106.58 47.77 -12.83
C MET A 81 -106.09 47.05 -11.57
N ASP A 82 -106.89 46.99 -10.50
CA ASP A 82 -106.57 46.24 -9.27
C ASP A 82 -106.48 44.73 -9.52
N GLU A 83 -107.37 44.16 -10.32
CA GLU A 83 -107.31 42.76 -10.75
C GLU A 83 -106.05 42.46 -11.58
N LYS A 84 -105.69 43.34 -12.52
CA LYS A 84 -104.43 43.25 -13.28
C LYS A 84 -103.22 43.36 -12.36
N LEU A 85 -103.24 44.25 -11.37
CA LEU A 85 -102.17 44.44 -10.38
C LEU A 85 -102.00 43.19 -9.50
N ARG A 86 -103.09 42.63 -8.97
CA ARG A 86 -103.08 41.37 -8.20
C ARG A 86 -102.50 40.22 -9.01
N CYS A 87 -102.93 40.06 -10.27
CA CYS A 87 -102.41 39.02 -11.16
C CYS A 87 -100.91 39.20 -11.47
N LEU A 88 -100.42 40.44 -11.59
CA LEU A 88 -98.99 40.72 -11.74
C LEU A 88 -98.19 40.46 -10.45
N LEU A 89 -98.75 40.76 -9.28
CA LEU A 89 -98.13 40.47 -7.99
C LEU A 89 -98.02 38.96 -7.72
N GLU A 90 -99.05 38.18 -8.07
CA GLU A 90 -98.99 36.71 -8.00
C GLU A 90 -97.92 36.13 -8.94
N LYS A 91 -97.81 36.66 -10.17
CA LYS A 91 -96.74 36.26 -11.10
C LYS A 91 -95.36 36.63 -10.54
N ARG A 92 -95.21 37.82 -9.97
CA ARG A 92 -93.96 38.26 -9.32
C ARG A 92 -93.58 37.35 -8.15
N ALA A 93 -94.54 36.95 -7.30
CA ALA A 93 -94.30 36.00 -6.22
C ALA A 93 -93.79 34.65 -6.75
N LYS A 94 -94.47 34.07 -7.75
CA LYS A 94 -94.05 32.82 -8.40
C LYS A 94 -92.64 32.91 -9.00
N TYR A 95 -92.28 34.03 -9.62
CA TYR A 95 -90.91 34.21 -10.14
C TYR A 95 -89.87 34.38 -9.03
N ILE A 96 -90.22 34.98 -7.88
CA ILE A 96 -89.33 35.03 -6.70
C ILE A 96 -89.11 33.61 -6.17
N ASP A 97 -90.17 32.82 -5.99
CA ASP A 97 -90.07 31.42 -5.52
C ASP A 97 -89.21 30.57 -6.47
N MET A 98 -89.38 30.73 -7.79
CA MET A 98 -88.53 30.08 -8.80
C MET A 98 -87.06 30.50 -8.67
N ILE A 99 -86.78 31.81 -8.56
CA ILE A 99 -85.41 32.32 -8.38
C ILE A 99 -84.78 31.79 -7.08
N GLU A 100 -85.55 31.63 -6.00
CA GLU A 100 -85.06 31.07 -4.73
C GLU A 100 -84.83 29.55 -4.80
N ASN A 101 -85.61 28.82 -5.59
CA ASN A 101 -85.36 27.41 -5.88
C ASN A 101 -84.08 27.25 -6.73
N GLU A 102 -83.93 28.01 -7.81
CA GLU A 102 -82.73 28.01 -8.67
C GLU A 102 -81.47 28.39 -7.88
N LYS A 103 -81.53 29.42 -7.02
CA LYS A 103 -80.42 29.80 -6.12
C LYS A 103 -80.03 28.67 -5.16
N ARG A 104 -80.99 27.89 -4.64
CA ARG A 104 -80.71 26.72 -3.81
C ARG A 104 -80.03 25.62 -4.62
N GLN A 105 -80.51 25.32 -5.82
CA GLN A 105 -79.88 24.33 -6.71
C GLN A 105 -78.45 24.73 -7.09
N ILE A 106 -78.20 26.01 -7.40
CA ILE A 106 -76.85 26.53 -7.64
C ILE A 106 -75.95 26.33 -6.41
N ALA A 107 -76.43 26.68 -5.21
CA ALA A 107 -75.65 26.50 -3.98
C ALA A 107 -75.34 25.02 -3.67
N GLU A 108 -76.28 24.11 -3.91
CA GLU A 108 -76.09 22.66 -3.77
C GLU A 108 -75.06 22.13 -4.79
N LEU A 109 -75.12 22.59 -6.04
CA LEU A 109 -74.14 22.24 -7.08
C LEU A 109 -72.75 22.80 -6.77
N ASP A 110 -72.63 24.04 -6.29
CA ASP A 110 -71.36 24.63 -5.87
C ASP A 110 -70.74 23.85 -4.68
N GLU A 111 -71.57 23.38 -3.73
CA GLU A 111 -71.08 22.53 -2.63
C GLU A 111 -70.58 21.16 -3.15
N GLN A 112 -71.28 20.55 -4.11
CA GLN A 112 -70.86 19.31 -4.77
C GLN A 112 -69.57 19.49 -5.57
N ILE A 113 -69.46 20.56 -6.35
CA ILE A 113 -68.24 20.96 -7.07
C ILE A 113 -67.09 21.16 -6.07
N GLY A 114 -67.36 21.79 -4.92
CA GLY A 114 -66.39 21.95 -3.83
C GLY A 114 -65.91 20.63 -3.22
N LYS A 115 -66.81 19.65 -3.01
CA LYS A 115 -66.47 18.31 -2.54
C LYS A 115 -65.62 17.54 -3.55
N LEU A 116 -66.07 17.46 -4.80
CA LEU A 116 -65.35 16.79 -5.89
C LEU A 116 -63.98 17.45 -6.16
N SER A 117 -63.88 18.78 -6.08
CA SER A 117 -62.60 19.50 -6.22
C SER A 117 -61.61 19.14 -5.10
N LYS A 118 -62.08 18.98 -3.86
CA LYS A 118 -61.26 18.51 -2.73
C LYS A 118 -60.82 17.06 -2.92
N GLU A 119 -61.71 16.18 -3.37
CA GLU A 119 -61.39 14.78 -3.67
C GLU A 119 -60.36 14.66 -4.79
N VAL A 120 -60.55 15.36 -5.91
CA VAL A 120 -59.59 15.45 -7.03
C VAL A 120 -58.24 16.03 -6.55
N GLY A 121 -58.25 17.04 -5.68
CA GLY A 121 -57.04 17.56 -5.04
C GLY A 121 -56.32 16.49 -4.20
N SER A 122 -57.06 15.72 -3.40
CA SER A 122 -56.51 14.63 -2.58
C SER A 122 -55.98 13.46 -3.41
N LEU A 123 -56.58 13.19 -4.57
CA LEU A 123 -56.12 12.17 -5.50
C LEU A 123 -54.87 12.66 -6.24
N LYS A 124 -54.84 13.91 -6.72
CA LYS A 124 -53.64 14.53 -7.33
C LYS A 124 -52.45 14.61 -6.38
N SER A 125 -52.65 14.69 -5.06
CA SER A 125 -51.53 14.64 -4.09
C SER A 125 -51.01 13.23 -3.83
N LYS A 126 -51.85 12.19 -3.99
CA LYS A 126 -51.48 10.78 -3.85
C LYS A 126 -50.90 10.18 -5.12
N VAL A 127 -51.41 10.57 -6.28
CA VAL A 127 -50.91 10.15 -7.60
C VAL A 127 -49.64 10.92 -7.91
N ARG A 128 -48.49 10.26 -7.76
CA ARG A 128 -47.19 10.76 -8.21
C ARG A 128 -47.23 11.02 -9.71
N SER A 129 -46.62 12.11 -10.17
CA SER A 129 -46.53 12.37 -11.61
C SER A 129 -45.68 11.30 -12.30
N ASP A 130 -45.93 11.07 -13.58
CA ASP A 130 -45.16 10.09 -14.37
C ASP A 130 -43.65 10.43 -14.37
N THR A 131 -43.30 11.71 -14.34
CA THR A 131 -41.93 12.19 -14.12
C THR A 131 -41.34 11.74 -12.78
N GLN A 132 -42.07 11.88 -11.67
CA GLN A 132 -41.61 11.42 -10.35
C GLN A 132 -41.41 9.90 -10.29
N LEU A 133 -42.24 9.13 -11.02
CA LEU A 133 -42.10 7.68 -11.13
C LEU A 133 -40.86 7.29 -11.95
N ARG A 134 -40.60 7.96 -13.07
CA ARG A 134 -39.35 7.79 -13.85
C ARG A 134 -38.11 8.16 -13.02
N ASP A 135 -38.14 9.28 -12.29
CA ASP A 135 -37.04 9.70 -11.41
C ASP A 135 -36.80 8.73 -10.25
N LEU A 136 -37.85 8.07 -9.76
CA LEU A 136 -37.73 6.97 -8.79
C LEU A 136 -37.10 5.74 -9.45
N ALA A 137 -37.57 5.32 -10.63
CA ALA A 137 -37.03 4.18 -11.36
C ALA A 137 -35.53 4.36 -11.70
N VAL A 138 -35.12 5.56 -12.15
CA VAL A 138 -33.72 5.91 -12.40
C VAL A 138 -32.90 5.90 -11.10
N ARG A 139 -33.44 6.38 -9.98
CA ARG A 139 -32.78 6.30 -8.67
C ARG A 139 -32.63 4.85 -8.18
N HIS A 140 -33.66 4.02 -8.33
CA HIS A 140 -33.60 2.60 -7.99
C HIS A 140 -32.59 1.86 -8.87
N SER A 141 -32.59 2.08 -10.19
CA SER A 141 -31.61 1.49 -11.11
C SER A 141 -30.17 1.89 -10.77
N LYS A 142 -29.92 3.17 -10.46
CA LYS A 142 -28.60 3.63 -9.97
C LYS A 142 -28.21 2.98 -8.64
N MET A 143 -29.16 2.80 -7.73
CA MET A 143 -28.92 2.14 -6.44
C MET A 143 -28.61 0.65 -6.61
N VAL A 144 -29.33 -0.06 -7.49
CA VAL A 144 -29.06 -1.45 -7.86
C VAL A 144 -27.64 -1.56 -8.43
N PHE A 145 -27.28 -0.74 -9.42
CA PHE A 145 -25.93 -0.74 -10.01
C PHE A 145 -24.82 -0.46 -8.99
N MET A 146 -25.03 0.46 -8.03
CA MET A 146 -24.08 0.69 -6.94
C MET A 146 -23.96 -0.51 -5.99
N LEU A 147 -25.05 -1.24 -5.72
CA LEU A 147 -25.04 -2.44 -4.89
C LEU A 147 -24.37 -3.61 -5.63
N GLU A 148 -24.66 -3.80 -6.91
CA GLU A 148 -24.02 -4.79 -7.79
C GLU A 148 -22.51 -4.57 -7.84
N ASN A 149 -22.05 -3.33 -8.10
CA ASN A 149 -20.62 -3.00 -8.08
C ASN A 149 -19.96 -3.26 -6.70
N ARG A 150 -20.67 -2.98 -5.59
CA ARG A 150 -20.14 -3.28 -4.25
C ARG A 150 -20.03 -4.79 -4.00
N VAL A 151 -20.98 -5.59 -4.48
CA VAL A 151 -20.94 -7.05 -4.42
C VAL A 151 -19.83 -7.60 -5.32
N GLU A 152 -19.66 -7.06 -6.53
CA GLU A 152 -18.59 -7.46 -7.45
C GLU A 152 -17.19 -7.16 -6.84
N VAL A 153 -16.98 -5.96 -6.28
CA VAL A 153 -15.73 -5.60 -5.59
C VAL A 153 -15.47 -6.49 -4.37
N ALA A 154 -16.49 -6.78 -3.56
CA ALA A 154 -16.37 -7.71 -2.44
C ALA A 154 -16.03 -9.13 -2.91
N THR A 155 -16.62 -9.58 -4.01
CA THR A 155 -16.39 -10.91 -4.62
C THR A 155 -14.97 -11.02 -5.19
N LYS A 156 -14.49 -9.97 -5.90
CA LYS A 156 -13.10 -9.89 -6.37
C LYS A 156 -12.11 -9.95 -5.21
N ARG A 157 -12.35 -9.19 -4.13
CA ARG A 157 -11.51 -9.23 -2.91
C ARG A 157 -11.53 -10.61 -2.24
N PHE A 158 -12.69 -11.25 -2.14
CA PHE A 158 -12.80 -12.61 -1.60
C PHE A 158 -12.01 -13.62 -2.46
N ASN A 159 -12.16 -13.56 -3.79
CA ASN A 159 -11.44 -14.45 -4.71
C ASN A 159 -9.92 -14.26 -4.64
N LEU A 160 -9.42 -13.03 -4.47
CA LEU A 160 -7.99 -12.77 -4.24
C LEU A 160 -7.50 -13.44 -2.95
N VAL A 161 -8.20 -13.27 -1.83
CA VAL A 161 -7.86 -13.90 -0.55
C VAL A 161 -7.91 -15.44 -0.65
N VAL A 162 -8.87 -16.00 -1.39
CA VAL A 162 -8.96 -17.45 -1.64
C VAL A 162 -7.77 -17.94 -2.49
N ALA A 163 -7.35 -17.18 -3.50
CA ALA A 163 -6.19 -17.51 -4.32
C ALA A 163 -4.88 -17.44 -3.53
N GLU A 164 -4.71 -16.43 -2.66
CA GLU A 164 -3.58 -16.33 -1.72
C GLU A 164 -3.59 -17.50 -0.73
N ASN A 165 -4.74 -17.84 -0.16
CA ASN A 165 -4.87 -18.98 0.76
C ASN A 165 -4.54 -20.31 0.05
N ALA A 166 -4.90 -20.46 -1.23
CA ALA A 166 -4.52 -21.63 -2.03
C ALA A 166 -3.00 -21.71 -2.27
N LYS A 167 -2.33 -20.58 -2.52
CA LYS A 167 -0.85 -20.53 -2.61
C LYS A 167 -0.19 -20.92 -1.28
N LEU A 168 -0.63 -20.33 -0.17
CA LEU A 168 -0.12 -20.64 1.17
C LEU A 168 -0.33 -22.11 1.55
N ARG A 169 -1.44 -22.73 1.14
CA ARG A 169 -1.66 -24.18 1.32
C ARG A 169 -0.68 -25.03 0.52
N ALA A 170 -0.39 -24.66 -0.73
CA ALA A 170 0.60 -25.36 -1.54
C ALA A 170 2.01 -25.24 -0.94
N GLU A 171 2.37 -24.06 -0.44
CA GLU A 171 3.64 -23.81 0.26
C GLU A 171 3.77 -24.61 1.56
N ILE A 172 2.70 -24.68 2.36
CA ILE A 172 2.66 -25.56 3.54
C ILE A 172 2.83 -27.03 3.12
N GLU A 173 2.23 -27.47 2.01
CA GLU A 173 2.37 -28.84 1.52
C GLU A 173 3.79 -29.15 1.02
N THR A 174 4.49 -28.21 0.35
CA THR A 174 5.90 -28.39 -0.04
C THR A 174 6.80 -28.46 1.18
N LEU A 175 6.65 -27.54 2.15
CA LEU A 175 7.43 -27.54 3.39
C LEU A 175 7.21 -28.83 4.22
N LEU A 176 5.99 -29.38 4.23
CA LEU A 176 5.71 -30.67 4.88
C LEU A 176 6.39 -31.85 4.17
N LYS A 177 6.46 -31.85 2.84
CA LYS A 177 7.19 -32.87 2.04
C LYS A 177 8.70 -32.77 2.27
N GLU A 178 9.26 -31.57 2.26
CA GLU A 178 10.68 -31.31 2.55
C GLU A 178 11.04 -31.77 3.97
N ARG A 179 10.23 -31.41 4.97
CA ARG A 179 10.42 -31.88 6.36
C ARG A 179 10.36 -33.40 6.46
N ALA A 180 9.48 -34.06 5.73
CA ALA A 180 9.41 -35.53 5.70
C ALA A 180 10.68 -36.16 5.09
N GLN A 181 11.15 -35.63 3.95
CA GLN A 181 12.41 -36.05 3.33
C GLN A 181 13.62 -35.82 4.24
N PHE A 182 13.70 -34.65 4.87
CA PHE A 182 14.74 -34.33 5.86
C PHE A 182 14.71 -35.32 7.03
N THR A 183 13.53 -35.65 7.55
CA THR A 183 13.37 -36.62 8.65
C THR A 183 13.85 -38.03 8.24
N ILE A 184 13.60 -38.44 7.00
CA ILE A 184 14.11 -39.72 6.46
C ILE A 184 15.65 -39.71 6.38
N MET A 185 16.25 -38.65 5.85
CA MET A 185 17.71 -38.50 5.78
C MET A 185 18.35 -38.45 7.17
N TRP A 186 17.76 -37.70 8.09
CA TRP A 186 18.18 -37.59 9.49
C TRP A 186 18.18 -38.95 10.19
N ASN A 187 17.08 -39.73 10.06
CA ASN A 187 17.00 -41.07 10.62
C ASN A 187 18.03 -42.04 10.01
N LYS A 188 18.34 -41.89 8.71
CA LYS A 188 19.40 -42.66 8.04
C LYS A 188 20.79 -42.33 8.61
N LEU A 189 21.09 -41.04 8.82
CA LEU A 189 22.35 -40.60 9.43
C LEU A 189 22.49 -41.06 10.88
N ILE A 190 21.41 -41.00 11.68
CA ILE A 190 21.38 -41.59 13.03
C ILE A 190 21.63 -43.10 12.99
N GLY A 191 21.02 -43.82 12.04
CA GLY A 191 21.27 -45.24 11.82
C GLY A 191 22.76 -45.53 11.57
N GLN A 192 23.37 -44.80 10.63
CA GLN A 192 24.79 -44.93 10.31
C GLN A 192 25.70 -44.61 11.51
N LEU A 193 25.40 -43.55 12.27
CA LEU A 193 26.13 -43.21 13.49
C LEU A 193 26.04 -44.32 14.55
N ASN A 194 24.86 -44.91 14.73
CA ASN A 194 24.67 -46.00 15.69
C ASN A 194 25.39 -47.28 15.25
N THR A 195 25.39 -47.63 13.97
CA THR A 195 26.21 -48.74 13.46
C THR A 195 27.71 -48.48 13.62
N GLY A 196 28.17 -47.24 13.41
CA GLY A 196 29.57 -46.86 13.65
C GLY A 196 29.97 -47.01 15.13
N LYS A 197 29.10 -46.60 16.05
CA LYS A 197 29.30 -46.80 17.50
C LYS A 197 29.34 -48.28 17.90
N GLN A 198 28.51 -49.13 17.27
CA GLN A 198 28.56 -50.58 17.51
C GLN A 198 29.92 -51.14 17.07
N ILE A 199 30.38 -50.84 15.85
CA ILE A 199 31.70 -51.29 15.36
C ILE A 199 32.85 -50.83 16.29
N ILE A 200 32.79 -49.60 16.81
CA ILE A 200 33.79 -49.10 17.77
C ILE A 200 33.74 -49.88 19.08
N ASN A 201 32.55 -50.15 19.62
CA ASN A 201 32.40 -50.94 20.85
C ASN A 201 32.90 -52.37 20.66
N ASP A 202 32.54 -53.03 19.56
CA ASP A 202 32.99 -54.38 19.22
C ASP A 202 34.52 -54.45 19.10
N LEU A 203 35.15 -53.42 18.51
CA LEU A 203 36.61 -53.30 18.43
C LEU A 203 37.25 -53.10 19.81
N ILE A 204 36.64 -52.30 20.69
CA ILE A 204 37.10 -52.12 22.08
C ILE A 204 36.98 -53.43 22.87
N GLU A 205 35.90 -54.19 22.70
CA GLU A 205 35.73 -55.50 23.32
C GLU A 205 36.79 -56.50 22.83
N GLN A 206 37.02 -56.59 21.51
CA GLN A 206 38.08 -57.42 20.93
C GLN A 206 39.49 -57.01 21.40
N ALA A 207 39.77 -55.71 21.49
CA ALA A 207 41.03 -55.20 22.02
C ALA A 207 41.21 -55.56 23.51
N THR A 208 40.13 -55.51 24.30
CA THR A 208 40.13 -55.88 25.72
C THR A 208 40.35 -57.39 25.90
N ILE A 209 39.69 -58.22 25.10
CA ILE A 209 39.86 -59.69 25.13
C ILE A 209 41.30 -60.06 24.76
N THR A 210 41.84 -59.50 23.67
CA THR A 210 43.22 -59.79 23.24
C THR A 210 44.27 -59.25 24.21
N PHE A 211 44.01 -58.12 24.88
CA PHE A 211 44.86 -57.62 25.96
C PHE A 211 44.86 -58.58 27.16
N ASN A 212 43.69 -59.02 27.63
CA ASN A 212 43.58 -59.96 28.75
C ASN A 212 44.26 -61.31 28.45
N GLN A 213 44.07 -61.85 27.23
CA GLN A 213 44.76 -63.06 26.78
C GLN A 213 46.29 -62.87 26.77
N ARG A 214 46.79 -61.74 26.30
CA ARG A 214 48.23 -61.42 26.33
C ARG A 214 48.75 -61.37 27.77
N ASP A 215 48.01 -60.75 28.69
CA ASP A 215 48.41 -60.68 30.10
C ASP A 215 48.43 -62.07 30.75
N GLU A 216 47.43 -62.92 30.50
CA GLU A 216 47.43 -64.32 30.93
C GLU A 216 48.65 -65.10 30.43
N GLU A 217 49.03 -64.95 29.15
CA GLU A 217 50.23 -65.61 28.61
C GLU A 217 51.53 -65.05 29.18
N LEU A 218 51.62 -63.73 29.42
CA LEU A 218 52.78 -63.13 30.10
C LEU A 218 52.92 -63.66 31.54
N ASN A 219 51.81 -63.76 32.27
CA ASN A 219 51.78 -64.34 33.61
C ASN A 219 52.19 -65.83 33.60
N LYS A 220 51.74 -66.63 32.62
CA LYS A 220 52.19 -68.02 32.43
C LYS A 220 53.69 -68.11 32.15
N ILE A 221 54.22 -67.25 31.26
CA ILE A 221 55.66 -67.17 30.96
C ILE A 221 56.47 -66.79 32.21
N GLN A 222 55.99 -65.82 33.00
CA GLN A 222 56.66 -65.45 34.24
C GLN A 222 56.68 -66.60 35.25
N ALA A 223 55.55 -67.28 35.48
CA ALA A 223 55.47 -68.43 36.37
C ALA A 223 56.41 -69.59 35.93
N LEU A 224 56.56 -69.82 34.62
CA LEU A 224 57.52 -70.78 34.06
C LEU A 224 58.98 -70.33 34.26
N ARG A 225 59.30 -69.05 34.08
CA ARG A 225 60.65 -68.50 34.34
C ARG A 225 61.02 -68.65 35.81
N GLU A 226 60.14 -68.26 36.72
CA GLU A 226 60.36 -68.41 38.16
C GLU A 226 60.52 -69.87 38.57
N ARG A 227 59.73 -70.78 37.97
CA ARG A 227 59.91 -72.22 38.17
C ARG A 227 61.28 -72.69 37.67
N GLY A 228 61.68 -72.30 36.45
CA GLY A 228 63.00 -72.65 35.92
C GLY A 228 64.16 -72.17 36.79
N ILE A 229 64.05 -70.99 37.40
CA ILE A 229 65.02 -70.47 38.38
C ILE A 229 65.02 -71.32 39.67
N ARG A 230 63.83 -71.68 40.19
CA ARG A 230 63.72 -72.56 41.38
C ARG A 230 64.30 -73.95 41.11
N ASP A 231 63.98 -74.56 39.99
CA ASP A 231 64.43 -75.90 39.60
C ASP A 231 65.97 -75.89 39.37
N LEU A 232 66.53 -74.84 38.73
CA LEU A 232 67.98 -74.64 38.60
C LEU A 232 68.68 -74.48 39.96
N ASN A 233 68.11 -73.73 40.89
CA ASN A 233 68.64 -73.57 42.24
C ASN A 233 68.60 -74.89 43.05
N SER A 234 67.57 -75.72 42.86
CA SER A 234 67.51 -77.07 43.47
C SER A 234 68.63 -77.96 42.91
N HIS A 235 68.70 -78.09 41.58
CA HIS A 235 69.69 -78.94 40.91
C HIS A 235 71.13 -78.49 41.15
N THR A 236 71.40 -77.19 41.29
CA THR A 236 72.75 -76.71 41.64
C THR A 236 73.10 -77.03 43.10
N SER A 237 72.13 -76.98 44.03
CA SER A 237 72.33 -77.44 45.41
C SER A 237 72.58 -78.95 45.47
N GLU A 238 71.74 -79.75 44.82
CA GLU A 238 71.87 -81.22 44.69
C GLU A 238 73.24 -81.60 44.10
N MET A 239 73.66 -80.92 43.02
CA MET A 239 74.97 -81.14 42.39
C MET A 239 76.14 -80.74 43.31
N CYS A 240 75.99 -79.67 44.11
CA CYS A 240 76.99 -79.31 45.12
C CYS A 240 77.08 -80.35 46.24
N GLU A 241 75.96 -80.92 46.67
CA GLU A 241 75.91 -81.99 47.68
C GLU A 241 76.52 -83.29 47.14
N LEU A 242 76.13 -83.74 45.94
CA LEU A 242 76.72 -84.91 45.27
C LEU A 242 78.23 -84.74 45.03
N LYS A 243 78.68 -83.53 44.69
CA LYS A 243 80.11 -83.25 44.55
C LYS A 243 80.83 -83.33 45.90
N ARG A 244 80.22 -82.84 47.00
CA ARG A 244 80.77 -82.98 48.35
C ARG A 244 80.83 -84.44 48.80
N THR A 245 79.83 -85.26 48.51
CA THR A 245 79.87 -86.70 48.83
C THR A 245 80.93 -87.42 48.01
N LEU A 246 81.02 -87.15 46.71
CA LEU A 246 82.07 -87.69 45.84
C LEU A 246 83.47 -87.28 46.32
N ASP A 247 83.70 -86.00 46.62
CA ASP A 247 84.98 -85.51 47.15
C ASP A 247 85.35 -86.19 48.48
N ASN A 248 84.36 -86.53 49.32
CA ASN A 248 84.58 -87.25 50.58
C ASN A 248 84.88 -88.73 50.35
N GLU A 249 84.16 -89.39 49.42
CA GLU A 249 84.41 -90.79 49.03
C GLU A 249 85.76 -90.95 48.33
N MET A 250 86.14 -90.02 47.45
CA MET A 250 87.47 -89.98 46.83
C MET A 250 88.57 -89.82 47.87
N LYS A 251 88.45 -88.87 48.81
CA LYS A 251 89.42 -88.72 49.92
C LYS A 251 89.49 -89.98 50.78
N LEU A 252 88.36 -90.65 51.02
CA LEU A 252 88.32 -91.91 51.75
C LEU A 252 89.00 -93.05 50.96
N GLN A 253 88.76 -93.15 49.66
CA GLN A 253 89.39 -94.14 48.77
C GLN A 253 90.91 -93.89 48.64
N GLU A 254 91.34 -92.63 48.49
CA GLU A 254 92.75 -92.24 48.51
C GLU A 254 93.40 -92.59 49.86
N PHE A 255 92.73 -92.26 50.97
CA PHE A 255 93.20 -92.61 52.31
C PHE A 255 93.33 -94.12 52.52
N LEU A 256 92.34 -94.90 52.08
CA LEU A 256 92.35 -96.36 52.12
C LEU A 256 93.42 -96.96 51.19
N GLY A 257 93.62 -96.39 50.00
CA GLY A 257 94.68 -96.77 49.07
C GLY A 257 96.08 -96.53 49.65
N VAL A 258 96.32 -95.35 50.23
CA VAL A 258 97.59 -94.99 50.91
C VAL A 258 97.80 -95.80 52.20
N LYS A 259 96.73 -96.25 52.87
CA LYS A 259 96.79 -97.17 54.01
C LYS A 259 97.02 -98.64 53.60
N GLY A 260 96.49 -99.05 52.45
CA GLY A 260 96.55 -100.43 51.93
C GLY A 260 97.81 -100.75 51.12
N GLN A 261 98.54 -99.74 50.66
CA GLN A 261 99.84 -99.93 50.00
C GLN A 261 100.91 -100.40 51.01
N TYR A 262 101.46 -101.59 50.77
CA TYR A 262 102.65 -102.07 51.45
C TYR A 262 103.84 -101.15 51.10
N ARG A 263 104.51 -100.59 52.12
CA ARG A 263 105.48 -99.51 51.94
C ARG A 263 106.88 -100.03 51.62
N GLU A 264 107.24 -100.01 50.34
CA GLU A 264 108.63 -100.10 49.90
C GLU A 264 109.15 -98.70 49.56
N MET A 265 110.00 -98.15 50.45
CA MET A 265 110.44 -96.76 50.42
C MET A 265 111.67 -96.58 49.52
N ALA A 266 111.47 -96.52 48.21
CA ALA A 266 112.56 -96.23 47.25
C ALA A 266 112.17 -95.26 46.11
N ASP A 267 111.05 -95.50 45.41
CA ASP A 267 110.90 -95.01 44.02
C ASP A 267 109.91 -93.84 43.83
N LEU A 268 109.68 -93.03 44.87
CA LEU A 268 108.74 -91.89 44.81
C LEU A 268 109.41 -90.52 44.60
N ASN A 269 110.74 -90.44 44.71
CA ASN A 269 111.50 -89.20 44.53
C ASN A 269 111.84 -88.95 43.05
N ALA A 270 112.37 -89.95 42.35
CA ALA A 270 112.77 -89.84 40.95
C ALA A 270 111.64 -89.34 40.03
N LYS A 271 110.42 -89.87 40.21
CA LYS A 271 109.26 -89.48 39.40
C LYS A 271 108.71 -88.08 39.72
N LYS A 272 108.92 -87.57 40.95
CA LYS A 272 108.60 -86.19 41.33
C LYS A 272 109.65 -85.18 40.86
N GLU A 273 110.89 -85.61 40.65
CA GLU A 273 111.97 -84.77 40.13
C GLU A 273 111.85 -84.56 38.62
N ALA A 274 111.49 -85.60 37.85
CA ALA A 274 111.23 -85.49 36.42
C ALA A 274 110.07 -84.53 36.07
N ASP A 275 108.92 -84.64 36.75
CA ASP A 275 107.78 -83.73 36.53
C ASP A 275 108.09 -82.28 36.98
N ARG A 276 108.97 -82.09 37.96
CA ARG A 276 109.50 -80.77 38.33
C ARG A 276 110.46 -80.20 37.30
N GLN A 277 111.20 -81.03 36.56
CA GLN A 277 112.07 -80.58 35.47
C GLN A 277 111.25 -80.16 34.24
N ALA A 278 110.30 -80.98 33.79
CA ALA A 278 109.42 -80.63 32.66
C ALA A 278 108.65 -79.30 32.90
N LYS A 279 108.11 -79.10 34.12
CA LYS A 279 107.45 -77.84 34.51
C LYS A 279 108.40 -76.66 34.70
N ARG A 280 109.70 -76.89 34.81
CA ARG A 280 110.71 -75.81 34.77
C ARG A 280 111.00 -75.43 33.31
N GLU A 281 111.20 -76.39 32.42
CA GLU A 281 111.42 -76.16 30.99
C GLU A 281 110.25 -75.41 30.33
N GLU A 282 109.00 -75.80 30.61
CA GLU A 282 107.82 -75.08 30.07
C GLU A 282 107.77 -73.62 30.54
N LYS A 283 108.14 -73.35 31.80
CA LYS A 283 108.23 -72.00 32.35
C LYS A 283 109.40 -71.23 31.78
N GLN A 284 110.54 -71.89 31.57
CA GLN A 284 111.74 -71.33 30.94
C GLN A 284 111.39 -70.84 29.52
N ASN A 285 110.75 -71.68 28.70
CA ASN A 285 110.34 -71.33 27.34
C ASN A 285 109.34 -70.15 27.31
N LYS A 286 108.41 -70.08 28.27
CA LYS A 286 107.48 -68.94 28.41
C LYS A 286 108.21 -67.66 28.83
N ILE A 287 109.17 -67.74 29.76
CA ILE A 287 110.01 -66.61 30.15
C ILE A 287 110.84 -66.15 28.95
N GLU A 288 111.45 -67.06 28.20
CA GLU A 288 112.23 -66.73 26.99
C GLU A 288 111.36 -66.01 25.95
N ALA A 289 110.16 -66.51 25.65
CA ALA A 289 109.21 -65.84 24.76
C ALA A 289 108.81 -64.42 25.25
N PHE A 290 108.48 -64.26 26.54
CA PHE A 290 108.16 -62.93 27.09
C PHE A 290 109.38 -62.00 27.11
N THR A 291 110.58 -62.50 27.41
CA THR A 291 111.80 -61.69 27.34
C THR A 291 112.17 -61.28 25.91
N HIS A 292 111.91 -62.14 24.91
CA HIS A 292 112.06 -61.76 23.50
C HIS A 292 111.08 -60.65 23.12
N ILE A 293 109.80 -60.78 23.50
CA ILE A 293 108.78 -59.75 23.21
C ILE A 293 109.16 -58.43 23.92
N LEU A 294 109.54 -58.47 25.20
CA LEU A 294 110.04 -57.30 25.94
C LEU A 294 111.29 -56.69 25.32
N GLN A 295 112.24 -57.49 24.82
CA GLN A 295 113.41 -57.00 24.09
C GLN A 295 113.03 -56.36 22.75
N THR A 296 112.07 -56.91 22.01
CA THR A 296 111.55 -56.31 20.78
C THR A 296 110.90 -54.96 21.08
N ILE A 297 110.00 -54.88 22.08
CA ILE A 297 109.37 -53.62 22.49
C ILE A 297 110.44 -52.61 22.95
N LYS A 298 111.43 -53.03 23.75
CA LYS A 298 112.58 -52.21 24.18
C LYS A 298 113.42 -51.67 23.02
N GLN A 299 113.57 -52.43 21.92
CA GLN A 299 114.23 -51.95 20.71
C GLN A 299 113.39 -50.91 19.95
N PHE A 300 112.06 -51.06 19.94
CA PHE A 300 111.15 -50.12 19.29
C PHE A 300 110.93 -48.82 20.09
N THR A 301 110.94 -48.87 21.42
CA THR A 301 110.67 -47.70 22.27
C THR A 301 111.93 -47.00 22.81
N GLY A 302 113.09 -47.66 22.77
CA GLY A 302 114.38 -47.08 23.16
C GLY A 302 114.61 -46.90 24.67
N GLU A 303 113.56 -47.07 25.50
CA GLU A 303 113.68 -46.95 26.96
C GLU A 303 114.28 -48.20 27.61
N GLN A 304 115.17 -48.00 28.59
CA GLN A 304 115.90 -49.12 29.19
C GLN A 304 115.20 -49.80 30.37
N GLU A 305 114.19 -49.16 30.96
CA GLU A 305 113.63 -49.48 32.27
C GLU A 305 112.15 -49.89 32.13
N ILE A 306 111.83 -51.14 32.47
CA ILE A 306 110.54 -51.77 32.14
C ILE A 306 109.37 -51.07 32.85
N ASP A 307 109.56 -50.64 34.10
CA ASP A 307 108.50 -50.00 34.88
C ASP A 307 108.08 -48.63 34.30
N LYS A 308 109.03 -47.89 33.70
CA LYS A 308 108.73 -46.62 33.00
C LYS A 308 107.94 -46.86 31.72
N LEU A 309 108.32 -47.89 30.96
CA LEU A 309 107.60 -48.30 29.76
C LEU A 309 106.15 -48.73 30.08
N THR A 310 105.94 -49.51 31.13
CA THR A 310 104.58 -49.88 31.57
C THR A 310 103.79 -48.66 32.05
N ALA A 311 104.40 -47.76 32.84
CA ALA A 311 103.74 -46.52 33.26
C ALA A 311 103.38 -45.61 32.06
N HIS A 312 104.23 -45.56 31.02
CA HIS A 312 103.95 -44.84 29.78
C HIS A 312 102.77 -45.46 29.02
N PHE A 313 102.72 -46.79 28.88
CA PHE A 313 101.59 -47.46 28.24
C PHE A 313 100.27 -47.28 29.00
N VAL A 314 100.28 -47.39 30.33
CA VAL A 314 99.07 -47.13 31.15
C VAL A 314 98.61 -45.69 30.98
N LYS A 315 99.54 -44.72 31.01
CA LYS A 315 99.20 -43.30 30.77
C LYS A 315 98.66 -43.07 29.36
N GLN A 316 99.19 -43.73 28.34
CA GLN A 316 98.66 -43.67 26.98
C GLN A 316 97.30 -44.37 26.85
N GLU A 317 97.04 -45.44 27.60
CA GLU A 317 95.74 -46.11 27.65
C GLU A 317 94.69 -45.23 28.34
N GLU A 318 95.04 -44.57 29.45
CA GLU A 318 94.22 -43.55 30.11
C GLU A 318 93.93 -42.35 29.21
N GLU A 319 94.94 -41.82 28.51
CA GLU A 319 94.79 -40.72 27.53
C GLU A 319 93.89 -41.14 26.34
N ASN A 320 94.08 -42.35 25.79
CA ASN A 320 93.24 -42.87 24.71
C ASN A 320 91.80 -43.15 25.17
N PHE A 321 91.62 -43.65 26.40
CA PHE A 321 90.29 -43.87 26.98
C PHE A 321 89.56 -42.55 27.21
N ALA A 322 90.24 -41.54 27.75
CA ALA A 322 89.68 -40.19 27.90
C ALA A 322 89.31 -39.56 26.55
N LEU A 323 90.14 -39.71 25.51
CA LEU A 323 89.81 -39.28 24.15
C LEU A 323 88.62 -40.05 23.56
N PHE A 324 88.51 -41.35 23.80
CA PHE A 324 87.39 -42.16 23.33
C PHE A 324 86.07 -41.78 24.04
N SER A 325 86.10 -41.57 25.36
CA SER A 325 84.97 -41.03 26.11
C SER A 325 84.53 -39.66 25.57
N TYR A 326 85.46 -38.74 25.35
CA TYR A 326 85.16 -37.41 24.82
C TYR A 326 84.60 -37.45 23.38
N VAL A 327 85.08 -38.36 22.53
CA VAL A 327 84.51 -38.57 21.18
C VAL A 327 83.08 -39.12 21.26
N ASN A 328 82.77 -39.99 22.22
CA ASN A 328 81.40 -40.47 22.42
C ASN A 328 80.49 -39.37 22.96
N GLU A 329 80.93 -38.58 23.95
CA GLU A 329 80.18 -37.42 24.45
C GLU A 329 79.90 -36.40 23.33
N LEU A 330 80.87 -36.10 22.47
CA LEU A 330 80.67 -35.24 21.29
C LEU A 330 79.71 -35.84 20.25
N ASN A 331 79.67 -37.17 20.10
CA ASN A 331 78.71 -37.83 19.21
C ASN A 331 77.30 -37.76 19.79
N ASP A 332 77.12 -38.01 21.09
CA ASP A 332 75.84 -37.87 21.79
C ASP A 332 75.33 -36.42 21.72
N GLU A 333 76.22 -35.43 21.89
CA GLU A 333 75.90 -34.01 21.69
C GLU A 333 75.50 -33.73 20.24
N LEU A 334 76.22 -34.26 19.25
CA LEU A 334 75.89 -34.12 17.82
C LEU A 334 74.53 -34.74 17.47
N GLU A 335 74.21 -35.93 17.96
CA GLU A 335 72.90 -36.57 17.77
C GLU A 335 71.79 -35.72 18.42
N SER A 336 72.01 -35.20 19.63
CA SER A 336 71.05 -34.32 20.30
C SER A 336 70.82 -33.01 19.54
N LEU A 337 71.87 -32.44 18.94
CA LEU A 337 71.80 -31.23 18.12
C LEU A 337 71.12 -31.50 16.78
N GLN A 338 71.38 -32.64 16.14
CA GLN A 338 70.68 -33.07 14.92
C GLN A 338 69.19 -33.25 15.17
N LEU A 339 68.80 -33.99 16.21
CA LEU A 339 67.40 -34.17 16.59
C LEU A 339 66.70 -32.84 16.88
N ARG A 340 67.39 -31.91 17.56
CA ARG A 340 66.88 -30.55 17.80
C ARG A 340 66.78 -29.73 16.50
N MET A 341 67.72 -29.89 15.57
CA MET A 341 67.66 -29.23 14.26
C MET A 341 66.48 -29.74 13.44
N GLU A 342 66.24 -31.06 13.42
CA GLU A 342 65.08 -31.69 12.77
C GLU A 342 63.75 -31.16 13.34
N GLN A 343 63.63 -31.12 14.68
CA GLN A 343 62.46 -30.55 15.37
C GLN A 343 62.25 -29.08 15.01
N LEU A 344 63.31 -28.27 14.95
CA LEU A 344 63.22 -26.86 14.56
C LEU A 344 62.84 -26.72 13.08
N THR A 345 63.36 -27.54 12.17
CA THR A 345 62.94 -27.52 10.75
C THR A 345 61.48 -27.91 10.58
N ALA A 346 61.01 -28.94 11.30
CA ALA A 346 59.60 -29.35 11.26
C ALA A 346 58.68 -28.22 11.78
N ALA A 347 59.05 -27.54 12.87
CA ALA A 347 58.30 -26.41 13.40
C ALA A 347 58.32 -25.18 12.45
N ILE A 348 59.42 -24.94 11.74
CA ILE A 348 59.51 -23.89 10.71
C ILE A 348 58.60 -24.21 9.52
N ASP A 349 58.57 -25.46 9.06
CA ASP A 349 57.72 -25.85 7.92
C ASP A 349 56.24 -25.89 8.30
N GLU A 350 55.88 -26.30 9.52
CA GLU A 350 54.51 -26.15 10.05
C GLU A 350 54.10 -24.67 10.10
N ALA A 351 54.94 -23.79 10.65
CA ALA A 351 54.67 -22.35 10.70
C ALA A 351 54.56 -21.73 9.29
N ARG A 352 55.32 -22.23 8.30
CA ARG A 352 55.19 -21.81 6.90
C ARG A 352 53.86 -22.23 6.29
N VAL A 353 53.41 -23.47 6.52
CA VAL A 353 52.10 -23.94 6.05
C VAL A 353 50.97 -23.12 6.69
N GLN A 354 51.05 -22.84 8.00
CA GLN A 354 50.09 -22.00 8.70
C GLN A 354 50.07 -20.55 8.15
N ASN A 355 51.24 -19.95 7.90
CA ASN A 355 51.30 -18.61 7.29
C ASN A 355 50.71 -18.58 5.87
N VAL A 356 51.03 -19.56 5.01
CA VAL A 356 50.46 -19.64 3.65
C VAL A 356 48.92 -19.80 3.68
N HIS A 357 48.39 -20.58 4.63
CA HIS A 357 46.94 -20.68 4.85
C HIS A 357 46.35 -19.34 5.29
N HIS A 358 46.98 -18.69 6.27
CA HIS A 358 46.50 -17.40 6.79
C HIS A 358 46.56 -16.29 5.72
N ASP A 359 47.59 -16.29 4.87
CA ASP A 359 47.73 -15.37 3.73
C ASP A 359 46.62 -15.61 2.69
N GLN A 360 46.26 -16.88 2.42
CA GLN A 360 45.13 -17.23 1.53
C GLN A 360 43.79 -16.77 2.12
N GLU A 361 43.54 -17.02 3.41
CA GLU A 361 42.33 -16.54 4.09
C GLU A 361 42.25 -15.01 4.14
N GLN A 362 43.37 -14.32 4.33
CA GLN A 362 43.46 -12.85 4.23
C GLN A 362 43.19 -12.37 2.81
N ALA A 363 43.77 -13.00 1.78
CA ALA A 363 43.51 -12.65 0.39
C ALA A 363 42.03 -12.83 0.01
N GLU A 364 41.41 -13.96 0.38
CA GLU A 364 39.99 -14.20 0.16
C GLU A 364 39.08 -13.21 0.90
N THR A 365 39.41 -12.87 2.15
CA THR A 365 38.61 -11.92 2.93
C THR A 365 38.76 -10.49 2.42
N LEU A 366 39.97 -10.10 2.00
CA LEU A 366 40.19 -8.85 1.27
C LEU A 366 39.39 -8.80 -0.03
N GLU A 367 39.43 -9.85 -0.87
CA GLU A 367 38.67 -9.89 -2.13
C GLU A 367 37.14 -9.81 -1.91
N LYS A 368 36.64 -10.43 -0.83
CA LYS A 368 35.22 -10.32 -0.43
C LYS A 368 34.89 -8.89 0.01
N ILE A 369 35.76 -8.25 0.78
CA ILE A 369 35.57 -6.86 1.26
C ILE A 369 35.71 -5.85 0.12
N THR A 370 36.63 -6.03 -0.83
CA THR A 370 36.76 -5.12 -1.99
C THR A 370 35.54 -5.22 -2.90
N LYS A 371 35.02 -6.42 -3.17
CA LYS A 371 33.76 -6.58 -3.94
C LYS A 371 32.58 -5.92 -3.23
N GLN A 372 32.44 -6.11 -1.92
CA GLN A 372 31.40 -5.43 -1.13
C GLN A 372 31.57 -3.90 -1.18
N LEU A 373 32.80 -3.40 -1.09
CA LEU A 373 33.08 -1.97 -1.19
C LEU A 373 32.71 -1.43 -2.57
N GLU A 374 33.12 -2.09 -3.65
CA GLU A 374 32.77 -1.74 -5.04
C GLU A 374 31.24 -1.71 -5.27
N GLU A 375 30.53 -2.72 -4.78
CA GLU A 375 29.05 -2.78 -4.81
C GLU A 375 28.42 -1.61 -4.04
N GLN A 376 28.89 -1.31 -2.83
CA GLN A 376 28.36 -0.21 -2.03
C GLN A 376 28.71 1.17 -2.63
N THR A 377 29.90 1.35 -3.22
CA THR A 377 30.25 2.59 -3.93
C THR A 377 29.39 2.78 -5.17
N ALA A 378 29.17 1.73 -5.97
CA ALA A 378 28.31 1.83 -7.15
C ALA A 378 26.84 2.16 -6.77
N LEU A 379 26.35 1.61 -5.65
CA LEU A 379 25.03 1.98 -5.11
C LEU A 379 24.99 3.44 -4.62
N ALA A 380 26.04 3.91 -3.94
CA ALA A 380 26.14 5.30 -3.51
C ALA A 380 26.20 6.27 -4.71
N ASP A 381 27.04 5.97 -5.71
CA ASP A 381 27.16 6.77 -6.94
C ASP A 381 25.82 6.88 -7.67
N THR A 382 25.09 5.77 -7.84
CA THR A 382 23.74 5.81 -8.46
C THR A 382 22.73 6.60 -7.64
N ALA A 383 22.82 6.57 -6.30
CA ALA A 383 21.96 7.37 -5.44
C ALA A 383 22.31 8.87 -5.50
N GLU A 384 23.59 9.24 -5.62
CA GLU A 384 24.01 10.62 -5.85
C GLU A 384 23.61 11.14 -7.24
N GLU A 385 23.75 10.30 -8.27
CA GLU A 385 23.22 10.62 -9.60
C GLU A 385 21.69 10.86 -9.59
N ASP A 386 20.92 10.03 -8.89
CA ASP A 386 19.47 10.20 -8.84
C ASP A 386 19.05 11.39 -7.96
N LEU A 387 19.80 11.68 -6.89
CA LEU A 387 19.61 12.88 -6.06
C LEU A 387 19.94 14.15 -6.85
N THR A 388 21.01 14.16 -7.64
CA THR A 388 21.34 15.30 -8.52
C THR A 388 20.28 15.48 -9.61
N LYS A 389 19.82 14.41 -10.29
CA LYS A 389 18.68 14.46 -11.24
C LYS A 389 17.41 15.03 -10.59
N CYS A 390 17.10 14.63 -9.34
CA CYS A 390 15.95 15.16 -8.60
C CYS A 390 16.09 16.64 -8.27
N ASN A 391 17.27 17.08 -7.81
CA ASN A 391 17.56 18.49 -7.55
C ASN A 391 17.47 19.34 -8.83
N ASP A 392 17.97 18.83 -9.95
CA ASP A 392 17.89 19.44 -11.28
C ASP A 392 16.44 19.69 -11.72
N VAL A 393 15.56 18.72 -11.50
CA VAL A 393 14.11 18.84 -11.76
C VAL A 393 13.49 19.84 -10.79
N MET A 394 13.89 19.79 -9.53
CA MET A 394 13.38 20.69 -8.49
C MET A 394 13.74 22.15 -8.77
N GLU A 395 14.97 22.43 -9.18
CA GLU A 395 15.41 23.79 -9.52
C GLU A 395 14.66 24.33 -10.75
N LYS A 396 14.46 23.50 -11.78
CA LYS A 396 13.63 23.85 -12.95
C LYS A 396 12.19 24.17 -12.55
N LEU A 397 11.62 23.46 -11.57
CA LEU A 397 10.29 23.77 -11.02
C LEU A 397 10.27 25.07 -10.22
N LEU A 398 11.28 25.33 -9.38
CA LEU A 398 11.41 26.59 -8.63
C LEU A 398 11.53 27.80 -9.57
N GLN A 399 12.39 27.72 -10.58
CA GLN A 399 12.54 28.74 -11.62
C GLN A 399 11.24 28.93 -12.43
N GLY A 400 10.53 27.85 -12.74
CA GLY A 400 9.21 27.90 -13.40
C GLY A 400 8.13 28.60 -12.56
N ILE A 401 8.12 28.36 -11.24
CA ILE A 401 7.19 29.01 -10.32
C ILE A 401 7.52 30.50 -10.15
N ASP A 402 8.80 30.88 -10.06
CA ASP A 402 9.26 32.27 -10.05
C ASP A 402 8.87 33.02 -11.35
N ALA A 403 9.03 32.38 -12.51
CA ALA A 403 8.59 32.92 -13.80
C ALA A 403 7.06 33.06 -13.90
N LEU A 404 6.29 32.11 -13.37
CA LEU A 404 4.83 32.21 -13.28
C LEU A 404 4.41 33.35 -12.34
N PHE A 405 5.04 33.48 -11.18
CA PHE A 405 4.76 34.54 -10.22
C PHE A 405 4.97 35.94 -10.84
N LYS A 406 6.10 36.13 -11.53
CA LYS A 406 6.45 37.36 -12.24
C LYS A 406 5.53 37.64 -13.43
N SER A 407 5.18 36.63 -14.24
CA SER A 407 4.33 36.82 -15.43
C SER A 407 2.86 37.11 -15.10
N ILE A 408 2.35 36.61 -13.97
CA ILE A 408 0.98 36.91 -13.50
C ILE A 408 0.91 38.28 -12.82
N GLY A 409 2.06 38.89 -12.45
CA GLY A 409 2.11 40.20 -11.81
C GLY A 409 1.65 40.16 -10.36
N CYS A 410 2.02 39.10 -9.63
CA CYS A 410 1.65 38.94 -8.22
C CYS A 410 2.42 39.93 -7.33
N ASP A 411 1.73 40.59 -6.39
CA ASP A 411 2.36 41.51 -5.45
C ASP A 411 3.27 40.77 -4.44
N ASN A 412 4.54 41.20 -4.35
CA ASN A 412 5.52 40.64 -3.42
C ASN A 412 5.33 41.08 -1.95
N SER A 413 4.60 42.18 -1.70
CA SER A 413 4.49 42.79 -0.37
C SER A 413 4.05 41.84 0.76
N PRO A 414 3.04 40.96 0.58
CA PRO A 414 2.61 40.02 1.63
C PRO A 414 3.64 38.92 1.94
N ILE A 415 4.58 38.68 1.02
CA ILE A 415 5.63 37.66 1.15
C ILE A 415 6.83 38.27 1.86
N LEU A 416 7.22 39.49 1.47
CA LEU A 416 8.33 40.24 2.06
C LEU A 416 8.09 40.57 3.55
N GLU A 417 6.86 40.94 3.94
CA GLU A 417 6.50 41.13 5.35
C GLU A 417 6.60 39.85 6.20
N LEU A 418 6.46 38.66 5.59
CA LEU A 418 6.39 37.39 6.31
C LEU A 418 7.72 36.60 6.31
N LEU A 419 8.56 36.79 5.29
CA LEU A 419 9.77 35.99 5.03
C LEU A 419 11.08 36.80 4.91
N GLY A 420 11.03 38.13 5.02
CA GLY A 420 12.22 39.00 4.93
C GLY A 420 12.86 39.01 3.54
N ASP A 421 14.18 39.17 3.48
CA ASP A 421 14.99 39.30 2.24
C ASP A 421 15.06 38.03 1.36
N ASN A 422 14.13 37.09 1.52
CA ASN A 422 13.97 35.93 0.64
C ASN A 422 13.15 36.29 -0.60
N THR A 423 13.74 37.06 -1.51
CA THR A 423 13.13 37.50 -2.78
C THR A 423 12.98 36.38 -3.83
N HIS A 424 13.49 35.18 -3.55
CA HIS A 424 13.51 34.03 -4.45
C HIS A 424 12.65 32.87 -3.92
N VAL A 425 12.05 32.12 -4.84
CA VAL A 425 11.28 30.91 -4.53
C VAL A 425 12.23 29.80 -4.08
N THR A 426 12.28 29.53 -2.79
CA THR A 426 13.06 28.44 -2.16
C THR A 426 12.15 27.28 -1.74
N MET A 427 12.72 26.09 -1.51
CA MET A 427 11.98 24.87 -1.15
C MET A 427 11.02 25.02 0.04
N SER A 428 11.39 25.79 1.06
CA SER A 428 10.54 26.09 2.22
C SER A 428 9.36 27.02 1.87
N ASN A 429 9.51 27.85 0.85
CA ASN A 429 8.63 28.97 0.56
C ASN A 429 7.67 28.69 -0.62
N VAL A 430 7.92 27.63 -1.43
CA VAL A 430 7.13 27.28 -2.63
C VAL A 430 5.62 27.31 -2.42
N MET A 431 5.14 26.72 -1.33
CA MET A 431 3.70 26.60 -1.07
C MET A 431 3.02 27.96 -0.83
N LEU A 432 3.76 28.93 -0.30
CA LEU A 432 3.27 30.30 -0.11
C LEU A 432 3.18 31.04 -1.45
N TYR A 433 4.20 30.91 -2.31
CA TYR A 433 4.17 31.46 -3.68
C TYR A 433 3.03 30.85 -4.51
N LEU A 434 2.86 29.53 -4.49
CA LEU A 434 1.77 28.84 -5.19
C LEU A 434 0.39 29.28 -4.68
N GLY A 435 0.19 29.41 -3.37
CA GLY A 435 -1.08 29.87 -2.80
C GLY A 435 -1.44 31.33 -3.13
N ILE A 436 -0.45 32.17 -3.44
CA ILE A 436 -0.68 33.55 -3.91
C ILE A 436 -0.96 33.57 -5.41
N ILE A 437 -0.23 32.78 -6.21
CA ILE A 437 -0.54 32.54 -7.62
C ILE A 437 -1.99 32.03 -7.78
N GLU A 438 -2.42 31.07 -6.96
CA GLU A 438 -3.78 30.53 -6.99
C GLU A 438 -4.84 31.60 -6.71
N LYS A 439 -4.62 32.49 -5.73
CA LYS A 439 -5.50 33.62 -5.42
C LYS A 439 -5.59 34.62 -6.59
N GLN A 440 -4.44 35.01 -7.17
CA GLN A 440 -4.41 35.90 -8.34
C GLN A 440 -5.10 35.27 -9.56
N ILE A 441 -4.88 33.97 -9.80
CA ILE A 441 -5.57 33.23 -10.87
C ILE A 441 -7.08 33.16 -10.62
N THR A 442 -7.54 32.89 -9.39
CA THR A 442 -8.98 32.88 -9.07
C THR A 442 -9.60 34.27 -9.18
N GLU A 443 -8.91 35.33 -8.76
CA GLU A 443 -9.36 36.70 -9.01
C GLU A 443 -9.43 37.06 -10.50
N MET A 444 -8.44 36.66 -11.29
CA MET A 444 -8.46 36.83 -12.75
C MET A 444 -9.62 36.05 -13.38
N PHE A 445 -9.87 34.81 -12.94
CA PHE A 445 -11.04 34.03 -13.36
C PHE A 445 -12.35 34.72 -12.98
N HIS A 446 -12.47 35.27 -11.77
CA HIS A 446 -13.66 36.03 -11.35
C HIS A 446 -13.84 37.30 -12.19
N LYS A 447 -12.77 38.06 -12.47
CA LYS A 447 -12.79 39.24 -13.34
C LYS A 447 -13.23 38.86 -14.77
N ILE A 448 -12.65 37.81 -15.35
CA ILE A 448 -13.01 37.29 -16.68
C ILE A 448 -14.47 36.80 -16.72
N TYR A 449 -14.90 36.00 -15.73
CA TYR A 449 -16.28 35.51 -15.63
C TYR A 449 -17.30 36.66 -15.47
N TRP A 450 -16.94 37.73 -14.76
CA TRP A 450 -17.79 38.90 -14.63
C TRP A 450 -17.89 39.69 -15.94
N VAL A 451 -16.79 39.83 -16.68
CA VAL A 451 -16.78 40.42 -18.03
C VAL A 451 -17.61 39.58 -19.00
N ASP A 452 -17.39 38.26 -19.05
CA ASP A 452 -18.12 37.31 -19.92
C ASP A 452 -19.63 37.27 -19.61
N LYS A 453 -20.03 37.61 -18.37
CA LYS A 453 -21.42 37.76 -17.94
C LYS A 453 -22.01 39.15 -18.21
N ALA A 454 -21.18 40.19 -18.26
CA ALA A 454 -21.61 41.57 -18.51
C ALA A 454 -21.77 41.88 -20.01
N THR A 455 -20.91 41.32 -20.87
CA THR A 455 -21.14 41.31 -22.31
C THR A 455 -22.14 40.21 -22.70
N LYS A 456 -23.19 40.55 -23.46
CA LYS A 456 -23.96 39.53 -24.20
C LYS A 456 -22.99 38.74 -25.09
N PRO A 457 -23.16 37.41 -25.24
CA PRO A 457 -22.11 36.54 -25.74
C PRO A 457 -21.74 36.90 -27.19
N PRO A 458 -20.49 37.30 -27.48
CA PRO A 458 -19.90 36.84 -28.71
C PRO A 458 -19.80 35.32 -28.61
N GLN A 459 -20.12 34.59 -29.67
CA GLN A 459 -19.89 33.15 -29.68
C GLN A 459 -18.38 32.89 -29.53
N LEU A 460 -17.96 32.50 -28.33
CA LEU A 460 -16.70 31.81 -28.14
C LEU A 460 -16.77 30.47 -28.87
N ARG A 461 -16.49 30.53 -30.18
CA ARG A 461 -16.07 29.37 -30.96
C ARG A 461 -14.82 28.83 -30.30
N LEU A 462 -15.02 27.84 -29.44
CA LEU A 462 -14.01 26.82 -29.19
C LEU A 462 -13.72 26.18 -30.54
N ASP A 463 -12.69 26.70 -31.20
CA ASP A 463 -12.25 26.25 -32.50
C ASP A 463 -11.63 24.85 -32.33
N GLU A 464 -12.45 23.80 -32.46
CA GLU A 464 -12.04 22.40 -32.32
C GLU A 464 -10.91 22.00 -33.28
N SER A 465 -10.63 22.86 -34.26
CA SER A 465 -9.48 22.82 -35.17
C SER A 465 -8.11 23.00 -34.46
N ARG A 466 -8.07 23.66 -33.30
CA ARG A 466 -6.83 23.97 -32.56
C ARG A 466 -6.51 23.03 -31.40
N LYS A 467 -7.33 22.02 -31.14
CA LYS A 467 -6.95 20.92 -30.23
C LYS A 467 -5.79 20.15 -30.90
N PRO A 468 -4.60 20.00 -30.31
CA PRO A 468 -3.52 19.22 -30.90
C PRO A 468 -3.93 17.74 -30.91
N ARG A 469 -4.59 17.32 -32.00
CA ARG A 469 -4.89 15.93 -32.26
C ARG A 469 -3.57 15.25 -32.56
N LEU A 470 -3.03 14.53 -31.58
CA LEU A 470 -1.98 13.54 -31.80
C LEU A 470 -2.45 12.59 -32.89
N LYS A 471 -2.00 12.84 -34.12
CA LYS A 471 -2.15 11.91 -35.23
C LYS A 471 -1.17 10.78 -34.97
N VAL A 472 -1.58 9.82 -34.15
CA VAL A 472 -0.93 8.51 -34.10
C VAL A 472 -0.80 8.04 -35.55
N PRO A 473 0.41 7.82 -36.08
CA PRO A 473 0.56 7.34 -37.44
C PRO A 473 -0.20 6.02 -37.56
N ALA A 474 -0.99 5.85 -38.62
CA ALA A 474 -1.58 4.55 -38.89
C ALA A 474 -0.46 3.50 -38.97
N LEU A 475 -0.64 2.34 -38.33
CA LEU A 475 0.38 1.27 -38.29
C LEU A 475 0.92 0.90 -39.68
N THR A 476 0.05 0.94 -40.70
CA THR A 476 0.34 0.76 -42.12
C THR A 476 1.35 1.75 -42.72
N ARG A 477 1.69 2.83 -42.00
CA ARG A 477 2.65 3.86 -42.39
C ARG A 477 4.01 3.71 -41.69
N ILE A 478 4.11 2.78 -40.73
CA ILE A 478 5.35 2.43 -40.01
C ILE A 478 5.84 1.05 -40.47
N VAL A 479 4.92 0.09 -40.66
CA VAL A 479 5.23 -1.24 -41.19
C VAL A 479 4.17 -1.60 -42.25
N PRO A 480 4.53 -2.06 -43.47
CA PRO A 480 3.55 -2.34 -44.54
C PRO A 480 2.57 -3.48 -44.21
N THR A 481 3.02 -4.43 -43.38
CA THR A 481 2.41 -5.73 -43.15
C THR A 481 2.72 -6.20 -41.72
N GLN A 482 1.81 -6.96 -41.11
CA GLN A 482 2.11 -7.66 -39.85
C GLN A 482 3.09 -8.82 -40.11
N PRO A 483 3.96 -9.16 -39.14
CA PRO A 483 4.84 -10.32 -39.26
C PRO A 483 4.05 -11.63 -39.37
N CYS A 484 4.57 -12.58 -40.14
CA CYS A 484 3.98 -13.89 -40.31
C CYS A 484 4.18 -14.73 -39.06
N ALA A 485 3.10 -15.02 -38.34
CA ALA A 485 3.12 -15.86 -37.14
C ALA A 485 3.89 -17.18 -37.34
N LEU A 486 3.72 -17.84 -38.50
CA LEU A 486 4.36 -19.13 -38.79
C LEU A 486 5.87 -19.02 -39.01
N CYS A 487 6.35 -17.90 -39.57
CA CYS A 487 7.79 -17.70 -39.76
C CYS A 487 8.46 -17.31 -38.44
N VAL A 488 7.78 -16.50 -37.62
CA VAL A 488 8.23 -16.17 -36.25
C VAL A 488 8.27 -17.42 -35.37
N GLU A 489 7.28 -18.30 -35.47
CA GLU A 489 7.27 -19.60 -34.77
C GLU A 489 8.42 -20.52 -35.22
N GLU A 490 8.70 -20.60 -36.53
CA GLU A 490 9.82 -21.41 -37.03
C GLU A 490 11.18 -20.86 -36.60
N GLU A 491 11.37 -19.53 -36.64
CA GLU A 491 12.56 -18.86 -36.15
C GLU A 491 12.75 -19.14 -34.65
N GLN A 492 11.72 -18.97 -33.82
CA GLN A 492 11.76 -19.29 -32.39
C GLN A 492 12.11 -20.75 -32.10
N MET A 493 11.63 -21.68 -32.92
CA MET A 493 11.93 -23.12 -32.79
C MET A 493 13.38 -23.46 -33.16
N GLN A 494 14.08 -22.63 -33.95
CA GLN A 494 15.51 -22.82 -34.24
C GLN A 494 16.43 -22.44 -33.06
N PHE A 495 15.93 -21.68 -32.08
CA PHE A 495 16.71 -21.31 -30.88
C PHE A 495 16.56 -22.29 -29.71
N VAL A 496 15.76 -23.35 -29.84
CA VAL A 496 15.61 -24.37 -28.80
C VAL A 496 16.82 -25.31 -28.85
N SER A 497 17.76 -25.14 -27.92
CA SER A 497 18.88 -26.08 -27.77
C SER A 497 18.47 -27.32 -26.97
N GLU A 498 18.95 -28.50 -27.34
CA GLU A 498 18.60 -29.77 -26.66
C GLU A 498 19.30 -29.96 -25.29
N GLY A 499 19.80 -28.88 -24.67
CA GLY A 499 20.65 -28.90 -23.48
C GLY A 499 20.06 -28.15 -22.27
N LEU A 500 20.74 -28.27 -21.13
CA LEU A 500 20.47 -27.46 -19.93
C LEU A 500 21.02 -26.04 -20.13
N GLU A 501 20.16 -25.10 -20.53
CA GLU A 501 20.53 -23.70 -20.69
C GLU A 501 20.79 -23.03 -19.34
N ALA A 502 22.01 -22.53 -19.14
CA ALA A 502 22.34 -21.68 -18.00
C ALA A 502 21.78 -20.26 -18.20
N PRO A 503 21.32 -19.58 -17.12
CA PRO A 503 20.82 -18.21 -17.23
C PRO A 503 21.92 -17.25 -17.70
N LEU A 504 21.66 -16.49 -18.76
CA LEU A 504 22.62 -15.53 -19.30
C LEU A 504 22.95 -14.43 -18.30
N THR A 505 24.21 -14.04 -18.25
CA THR A 505 24.62 -12.82 -17.55
C THR A 505 24.10 -11.57 -18.27
N ARG A 506 23.97 -10.46 -17.53
CA ARG A 506 23.48 -9.17 -18.09
C ARG A 506 24.32 -8.69 -19.28
N ALA A 507 25.62 -8.98 -19.31
CA ALA A 507 26.51 -8.62 -20.41
C ALA A 507 26.21 -9.43 -21.68
N GLU A 508 26.11 -10.75 -21.56
CA GLU A 508 25.78 -11.65 -22.67
C GLU A 508 24.37 -11.38 -23.23
N ALA A 509 23.41 -11.09 -22.35
CA ALA A 509 22.06 -10.71 -22.75
C ALA A 509 22.04 -9.39 -23.56
N MET A 510 22.80 -8.36 -23.13
CA MET A 510 22.93 -7.12 -23.91
C MET A 510 23.68 -7.33 -25.23
N GLN A 511 24.67 -8.22 -25.28
CA GLN A 511 25.39 -8.52 -26.52
C GLN A 511 24.50 -9.25 -27.54
N LYS A 512 23.74 -10.27 -27.11
CA LYS A 512 22.74 -10.94 -27.97
C LYS A 512 21.65 -9.97 -28.42
N LEU A 513 21.18 -9.06 -27.54
CA LEU A 513 20.21 -8.02 -27.93
C LEU A 513 20.75 -7.04 -28.97
N ARG A 514 22.05 -6.68 -28.94
CA ARG A 514 22.66 -5.83 -29.97
C ARG A 514 22.73 -6.55 -31.32
N GLN A 515 23.19 -7.81 -31.34
CA GLN A 515 23.20 -8.63 -32.56
C GLN A 515 21.78 -8.75 -33.15
N ARG A 516 20.78 -9.04 -32.31
CA ARG A 516 19.36 -9.06 -32.69
C ARG A 516 18.81 -7.73 -33.23
N LEU A 517 19.44 -6.60 -32.95
CA LEU A 517 19.03 -5.29 -33.49
C LEU A 517 19.75 -4.95 -34.80
N GLU A 518 20.77 -5.73 -35.18
CA GLU A 518 21.52 -5.60 -36.44
C GLU A 518 20.97 -6.54 -37.54
N ASP A 519 20.24 -7.61 -37.17
CA ASP A 519 19.57 -8.53 -38.09
C ASP A 519 18.39 -7.88 -38.85
N ASP A 520 18.29 -8.11 -40.17
CA ASP A 520 17.19 -7.61 -40.99
C ASP A 520 16.00 -8.61 -41.02
N TYR A 521 14.96 -8.30 -40.24
CA TYR A 521 13.73 -9.10 -40.16
C TYR A 521 12.69 -8.79 -41.26
N ALA A 522 13.06 -8.09 -42.34
CA ALA A 522 12.14 -7.79 -43.45
C ALA A 522 11.47 -9.05 -44.04
N GLU A 523 12.16 -10.19 -44.07
CA GLU A 523 11.62 -11.47 -44.57
C GLU A 523 10.47 -12.03 -43.74
N LEU A 524 10.33 -11.63 -42.46
CA LEU A 524 9.20 -12.03 -41.62
C LEU A 524 7.93 -11.21 -41.89
N LEU A 525 8.04 -10.05 -42.56
CA LEU A 525 6.97 -9.06 -42.71
C LEU A 525 6.03 -9.36 -43.89
N HIS A 526 5.39 -10.53 -43.89
CA HIS A 526 4.34 -10.87 -44.85
C HIS A 526 3.13 -11.50 -44.16
N ASN A 527 1.97 -11.46 -44.83
CA ASN A 527 0.79 -12.16 -44.34
C ASN A 527 0.93 -13.69 -44.49
N VAL A 528 0.14 -14.45 -43.73
CA VAL A 528 0.12 -15.92 -43.79
C VAL A 528 -0.26 -16.44 -45.20
N SER A 529 -1.01 -15.66 -45.98
CA SER A 529 -1.40 -16.00 -47.36
C SER A 529 -0.23 -15.97 -48.35
N GLY A 530 0.80 -15.14 -48.11
CA GLY A 530 2.04 -15.05 -48.88
C GLY A 530 3.18 -15.90 -48.31
N CYS A 531 2.96 -16.62 -47.22
CA CYS A 531 3.97 -17.43 -46.57
C CYS A 531 4.31 -18.69 -47.39
N HIS A 532 5.60 -18.93 -47.63
CA HIS A 532 6.05 -20.07 -48.41
C HIS A 532 6.10 -21.41 -47.64
N LEU A 533 5.97 -21.36 -46.31
CA LEU A 533 6.15 -22.51 -45.42
C LEU A 533 5.11 -23.63 -45.64
N PRO A 534 5.49 -24.91 -45.46
CA PRO A 534 4.55 -26.04 -45.59
C PRO A 534 3.33 -25.94 -44.66
N ALA A 535 3.49 -25.35 -43.47
CA ALA A 535 2.40 -25.10 -42.53
C ALA A 535 1.36 -24.11 -43.08
N ALA A 536 1.81 -23.02 -43.72
CA ALA A 536 0.94 -22.02 -44.32
C ALA A 536 0.09 -22.63 -45.46
N ARG A 537 0.72 -23.46 -46.30
CA ARG A 537 0.02 -24.17 -47.40
C ARG A 537 -1.09 -25.08 -46.86
N LYS A 538 -0.86 -25.80 -45.76
CA LYS A 538 -1.89 -26.62 -45.09
C LYS A 538 -3.05 -25.77 -44.53
N ILE A 539 -2.75 -24.60 -43.94
CA ILE A 539 -3.77 -23.68 -43.43
C ILE A 539 -4.61 -23.07 -44.57
N MET A 540 -3.96 -22.69 -45.68
CA MET A 540 -4.64 -22.19 -46.87
C MET A 540 -5.51 -23.28 -47.52
N GLN A 541 -5.01 -24.51 -47.68
CA GLN A 541 -5.81 -25.62 -48.20
C GLN A 541 -7.06 -25.92 -47.36
N ARG A 542 -6.97 -25.83 -46.02
CA ARG A 542 -8.12 -25.97 -45.11
C ARG A 542 -9.13 -24.81 -45.14
N ARG A 543 -8.81 -23.67 -45.76
CA ARG A 543 -9.73 -22.53 -45.93
C ARG A 543 -10.52 -22.58 -47.24
N TYR A 544 -10.17 -23.49 -48.16
CA TYR A 544 -10.83 -23.69 -49.45
C TYR A 544 -11.43 -25.10 -49.60
N GLN A 545 -11.62 -25.79 -48.46
CA GLN A 545 -12.43 -27.01 -48.29
C GLN A 545 -13.62 -26.69 -47.39
#